data_AF-A0A846X1S2-F1
#
_entry.id   AF-A0A846X1S2-F1
#
_cell.length_a   1.000
_cell.length_b   1.000
_cell.length_c   1.000
_cell.angle_alpha   90.00
_cell.angle_beta   90.00
_cell.angle_gamma   90.00
#
_symmetry.space_group_name_H-M   'P 1'
#
loop_
_entity.id
_entity.type
_entity.pdbx_description
1 polymer ?
#
loop_
_entity_poly.entity_id
_entity_poly.type
_entity_poly.pdbx_seq_one_letter_code
_entity_poly.pdbx_strand_id
1 'polypeptide(L)'
;MIKKSVLSAVLAVGIAATVAPAANAFTPAESAYLGEVKMFAGPLPAGANDAALVRVGHQVCTDMRGGATAWEAASKFQGGNRFLVTMVSSASARLCPDQKGKTVTEARLSYSLWQAAGGR
;
A
#
# COMPACT_ATOMS: atom_id res chain seq x y z
N MET A 1 -43.27 -23.06 2.73
CA MET A 1 -42.59 -22.40 3.87
C MET A 1 -41.22 -23.04 4.08
N ILE A 2 -40.13 -22.41 3.65
CA ILE A 2 -38.75 -22.81 4.00
C ILE A 2 -37.97 -21.54 4.26
N LYS A 3 -37.73 -21.25 5.54
CA LYS A 3 -36.74 -20.27 6.02
C LYS A 3 -35.35 -20.84 5.75
N LYS A 4 -34.48 -20.11 5.07
CA LYS A 4 -33.03 -20.32 5.17
C LYS A 4 -32.35 -18.99 5.46
N SER A 5 -32.03 -18.86 6.74
CA SER A 5 -31.25 -17.78 7.33
C SER A 5 -29.84 -17.74 6.72
N VAL A 6 -29.46 -16.51 6.36
CA VAL A 6 -28.16 -15.86 6.60
C VAL A 6 -27.02 -16.78 7.06
N LEU A 7 -26.00 -16.92 6.23
CA LEU A 7 -24.62 -16.96 6.70
C LEU A 7 -23.75 -16.14 5.74
N SER A 8 -23.45 -14.92 6.18
CA SER A 8 -22.39 -14.08 5.66
C SER A 8 -21.06 -14.84 5.75
N ALA A 9 -20.49 -15.22 4.62
CA ALA A 9 -19.14 -15.73 4.55
C ALA A 9 -18.17 -14.56 4.74
N VAL A 10 -17.73 -14.35 5.97
CA VAL A 10 -16.58 -13.52 6.30
C VAL A 10 -15.35 -14.22 5.68
N LEU A 11 -14.78 -13.65 4.62
CA LEU A 11 -13.47 -14.06 4.12
C LEU A 11 -12.42 -13.73 5.19
N ALA A 12 -12.13 -14.70 6.06
CA ALA A 12 -10.92 -14.70 6.85
C ALA A 12 -9.75 -15.01 5.90
N VAL A 13 -8.96 -13.99 5.55
CA VAL A 13 -7.67 -14.17 4.87
C VAL A 13 -6.68 -14.73 5.90
N GLY A 14 -6.84 -16.01 6.22
CA GLY A 14 -5.86 -16.79 6.95
C GLY A 14 -4.74 -17.18 5.99
N ILE A 15 -3.59 -16.54 6.10
CA ILE A 15 -2.42 -16.86 5.28
C ILE A 15 -1.79 -18.15 5.83
N ALA A 16 -2.29 -19.30 5.39
CA ALA A 16 -1.61 -20.58 5.53
C ALA A 16 -1.39 -21.15 4.12
N ALA A 17 -0.22 -20.86 3.55
CA ALA A 17 0.24 -21.50 2.32
C ALA A 17 1.68 -21.95 2.56
N THR A 18 1.88 -23.27 2.59
CA THR A 18 3.17 -23.93 2.49
C THR A 18 3.88 -23.45 1.22
N VAL A 19 5.02 -22.74 1.36
CA VAL A 19 5.82 -22.32 0.22
C VAL A 19 7.17 -23.05 0.23
N ALA A 20 7.35 -23.94 -0.74
CA ALA A 20 8.70 -24.28 -1.21
C ALA A 20 9.30 -23.02 -1.87
N PRO A 21 10.58 -22.69 -1.65
CA PRO A 21 11.13 -21.41 -2.09
C PRO A 21 11.50 -21.50 -3.56
N ALA A 22 10.60 -21.07 -4.45
CA ALA A 22 11.08 -20.47 -5.69
C ALA A 22 11.60 -19.07 -5.31
N ALA A 23 12.91 -18.94 -5.19
CA ALA A 23 13.59 -17.66 -5.05
C ALA A 23 13.40 -16.86 -6.35
N ASN A 24 12.19 -16.31 -6.55
CA ASN A 24 11.93 -15.35 -7.59
C ASN A 24 12.68 -14.08 -7.19
N ALA A 25 13.77 -13.80 -7.90
CA ALA A 25 14.50 -12.55 -7.74
C ALA A 25 13.52 -11.38 -7.98
N PHE A 26 13.49 -10.43 -7.06
CA PHE A 26 12.75 -9.18 -7.23
C PHE A 26 13.25 -8.47 -8.49
N THR A 27 12.35 -7.90 -9.27
CA THR A 27 12.72 -7.02 -10.37
C THR A 27 13.54 -5.82 -9.84
N PRO A 28 14.30 -5.11 -10.70
CA PRO A 28 15.02 -3.91 -10.27
C PRO A 28 14.11 -2.84 -9.67
N ALA A 29 12.88 -2.70 -10.19
CA ALA A 29 11.89 -1.76 -9.68
C ALA A 29 11.38 -2.14 -8.28
N GLU A 30 11.10 -3.43 -8.06
CA GLU A 30 10.68 -3.96 -6.76
C GLU A 30 11.81 -3.87 -5.72
N SER A 31 13.05 -4.11 -6.14
CA SER A 31 14.23 -3.96 -5.29
C SER A 31 14.43 -2.49 -4.87
N ALA A 32 14.27 -1.54 -5.80
CA ALA A 32 14.33 -0.12 -5.50
C ALA A 32 13.20 0.34 -4.57
N TYR A 33 11.98 -0.14 -4.81
CA TYR A 33 10.83 0.07 -3.93
C TYR A 33 11.09 -0.45 -2.51
N LEU A 34 11.57 -1.69 -2.38
CA LEU A 34 11.91 -2.29 -1.09
C LEU A 34 12.99 -1.51 -0.36
N GLY A 35 14.03 -1.04 -1.07
CA GLY A 35 15.08 -0.21 -0.50
C GLY A 35 14.53 1.07 0.11
N GLU A 36 13.66 1.79 -0.62
CA GLU A 36 13.03 3.02 -0.12
C GLU A 36 12.09 2.76 1.07
N VAL A 37 11.26 1.71 1.01
CA VAL A 37 10.36 1.34 2.12
C VAL A 37 11.16 1.01 3.37
N LYS A 38 12.20 0.18 3.27
CA LYS A 38 13.03 -0.18 4.43
C LYS A 38 13.81 1.01 4.99
N MET A 39 14.20 1.96 4.14
CA MET A 39 14.97 3.12 4.56
C MET A 39 14.09 4.21 5.20
N PHE A 40 12.88 4.46 4.68
CA PHE A 40 12.12 5.66 5.01
C PHE A 40 10.79 5.40 5.74
N ALA A 41 10.23 4.19 5.66
CA ALA A 41 8.89 3.89 6.16
C ALA A 41 8.82 3.85 7.70
N GLY A 42 9.97 3.83 8.39
CA GLY A 42 10.02 3.68 9.84
C GLY A 42 9.75 2.23 10.26
N PRO A 43 9.18 1.99 11.45
CA PRO A 43 8.86 0.65 11.92
C PRO A 43 7.91 -0.05 10.95
N LEU A 44 8.35 -1.17 10.40
CA LEU A 44 7.53 -2.01 9.54
C LEU A 44 6.48 -2.76 10.38
N PRO A 45 5.32 -3.10 9.80
CA PRO A 45 4.31 -3.92 10.49
C PRO A 45 4.89 -5.25 10.96
N ALA A 46 4.42 -5.75 12.10
CA ALA A 46 4.86 -7.03 12.63
C ALA A 46 4.62 -8.16 11.61
N GLY A 47 5.65 -8.96 11.33
CA GLY A 47 5.59 -10.04 10.35
C GLY A 47 5.71 -9.60 8.87
N ALA A 48 5.97 -8.32 8.60
CA ALA A 48 6.24 -7.86 7.24
C ALA A 48 7.54 -8.49 6.70
N ASN A 49 7.44 -9.18 5.57
CA ASN A 49 8.58 -9.65 4.79
C ASN A 49 8.60 -8.97 3.41
N ASP A 50 9.73 -9.07 2.70
CA ASP A 50 9.94 -8.38 1.44
C ASP A 50 8.88 -8.71 0.38
N ALA A 51 8.46 -9.98 0.30
CA ALA A 51 7.43 -10.40 -0.63
C ALA A 51 6.05 -9.78 -0.29
N ALA A 52 5.73 -9.67 1.00
CA ALA A 52 4.51 -9.00 1.46
C ALA A 52 4.55 -7.50 1.13
N LEU A 53 5.69 -6.83 1.38
CA LEU A 53 5.86 -5.41 1.07
C LEU A 53 5.71 -5.14 -0.43
N VAL A 54 6.36 -5.94 -1.28
CA VAL A 54 6.23 -5.80 -2.74
C VAL A 54 4.78 -6.01 -3.20
N ARG A 55 4.08 -7.00 -2.64
CA ARG A 55 2.66 -7.22 -2.93
C ARG A 55 1.80 -6.01 -2.55
N VAL A 56 2.08 -5.38 -1.41
CA VAL A 56 1.41 -4.16 -1.00
C VAL A 56 1.67 -3.03 -2.00
N GLY A 57 2.91 -2.83 -2.44
CA GLY A 57 3.26 -1.84 -3.47
C GLY A 57 2.48 -2.02 -4.78
N HIS A 58 2.36 -3.26 -5.27
CA HIS A 58 1.54 -3.57 -6.46
C HIS A 58 0.04 -3.37 -6.24
N GLN A 59 -0.47 -3.68 -5.05
CA GLN A 59 -1.87 -3.44 -4.71
C GLN A 59 -2.18 -1.94 -4.69
N VAL A 60 -1.31 -1.11 -4.11
CA VAL A 60 -1.44 0.36 -4.14
C VAL A 60 -1.55 0.86 -5.57
N CYS A 61 -0.67 0.38 -6.46
CA CYS A 61 -0.71 0.75 -7.87
C CYS A 61 -2.00 0.31 -8.57
N THR A 62 -2.51 -0.88 -8.23
CA THR A 62 -3.78 -1.40 -8.77
C THR A 62 -4.94 -0.52 -8.34
N ASP A 63 -5.01 -0.17 -7.06
CA ASP A 63 -6.06 0.69 -6.50
C ASP A 63 -6.03 2.08 -7.11
N MET A 64 -4.85 2.70 -7.24
CA MET A 64 -4.70 4.02 -7.85
C MET A 64 -5.10 4.05 -9.32
N ARG A 65 -4.76 2.99 -10.08
CA ARG A 65 -5.22 2.83 -11.47
C ARG A 65 -6.73 2.60 -11.55
N GLY A 66 -7.30 1.93 -10.56
CA GLY A 66 -8.75 1.76 -10.37
C GLY A 66 -9.48 3.04 -9.94
N GLY A 67 -8.77 4.14 -9.68
CA GLY A 67 -9.35 5.44 -9.35
C GLY A 67 -9.36 5.78 -7.86
N ALA A 68 -8.82 4.91 -7.00
CA ALA A 68 -8.66 5.24 -5.58
C ALA A 68 -7.65 6.39 -5.39
N THR A 69 -7.89 7.20 -4.37
CA THR A 69 -6.89 8.16 -3.90
C THR A 69 -5.70 7.44 -3.28
N ALA A 70 -4.56 8.13 -3.20
CA ALA A 70 -3.35 7.58 -2.63
C ALA A 70 -3.54 7.22 -1.14
N TRP A 71 -4.35 8.00 -0.41
CA TRP A 71 -4.69 7.70 0.99
C TRP A 71 -5.66 6.52 1.14
N GLU A 72 -6.68 6.39 0.28
CA GLU A 72 -7.57 5.23 0.27
C GLU A 72 -6.82 3.94 -0.07
N ALA A 73 -5.86 4.00 -0.99
CA ALA A 73 -4.98 2.87 -1.28
C ALA A 73 -4.10 2.51 -0.07
N ALA A 74 -3.53 3.50 0.63
CA ALA A 74 -2.68 3.28 1.81
C ALA A 74 -3.45 2.75 3.02
N SER A 75 -4.60 3.34 3.34
CA SER A 75 -5.36 3.11 4.57
C SER A 75 -5.84 1.66 4.76
N LYS A 76 -5.83 0.85 3.69
CA LYS A 76 -6.12 -0.59 3.72
C LYS A 76 -5.02 -1.41 4.41
N PHE A 77 -3.83 -0.83 4.58
CA PHE A 77 -2.68 -1.51 5.18
C PHE A 77 -2.48 -1.07 6.62
N GLN A 78 -2.05 -2.02 7.45
CA GLN A 78 -1.66 -1.72 8.82
C GLN A 78 -0.28 -1.08 8.84
N GLY A 79 -0.09 -0.06 9.68
CA GLY A 79 1.18 0.60 9.89
C GLY A 79 1.00 2.04 10.36
N GLY A 80 2.11 2.69 10.74
CA GLY A 80 2.09 4.12 11.07
C GLY A 80 1.93 5.01 9.83
N ASN A 81 1.50 6.26 10.02
CA ASN A 81 1.35 7.23 8.92
C ASN A 81 2.60 7.36 8.05
N ARG A 82 3.79 7.32 8.66
CA ARG A 82 5.06 7.36 7.93
C ARG A 82 5.22 6.16 6.98
N PHE A 83 4.85 4.97 7.44
CA PHE A 83 4.89 3.75 6.64
C PHE A 83 3.93 3.86 5.44
N LEU A 84 2.69 4.28 5.69
CA LEU A 84 1.67 4.45 4.66
C LEU A 84 2.09 5.45 3.58
N VAL A 85 2.59 6.62 4.00
CA VAL A 85 3.06 7.67 3.07
C VAL A 85 4.26 7.19 2.26
N THR A 86 5.24 6.52 2.89
CA THR A 86 6.42 6.00 2.19
C THR A 86 6.02 4.93 1.19
N MET A 87 5.18 3.96 1.56
CA MET A 87 4.76 2.91 0.63
C MET A 87 4.09 3.48 -0.62
N VAL A 88 3.16 4.41 -0.44
CA VAL A 88 2.41 5.02 -1.55
C VAL A 88 3.31 5.89 -2.43
N SER A 89 4.21 6.67 -1.81
CA SER A 89 5.18 7.49 -2.54
C SER A 89 6.16 6.64 -3.33
N SER A 90 6.74 5.60 -2.71
CA SER A 90 7.70 4.70 -3.37
C SER A 90 7.04 3.82 -4.43
N ALA A 91 5.82 3.32 -4.19
CA ALA A 91 5.08 2.54 -5.19
C ALA A 91 4.76 3.40 -6.42
N SER A 92 4.22 4.60 -6.23
CA SER A 92 3.95 5.52 -7.34
C SER A 92 5.21 6.05 -8.04
N ALA A 93 6.36 6.08 -7.38
CA ALA A 93 7.62 6.46 -8.00
C ALA A 93 8.29 5.31 -8.79
N ARG A 94 8.20 4.07 -8.29
CA ARG A 94 8.99 2.93 -8.80
C ARG A 94 8.18 1.88 -9.55
N LEU A 95 6.97 1.57 -9.08
CA LEU A 95 6.13 0.48 -9.61
C LEU A 95 5.04 0.98 -10.57
N CYS A 96 4.49 2.17 -10.32
CA CYS A 96 3.49 2.81 -11.18
C CYS A 96 3.78 4.30 -11.40
N PRO A 97 4.86 4.66 -12.13
CA PRO A 97 5.23 6.05 -12.40
C PRO A 97 4.13 6.85 -13.11
N ASP A 98 3.24 6.18 -13.84
CA ASP A 98 2.03 6.77 -14.44
C ASP A 98 1.08 7.38 -13.40
N GLN A 99 1.10 6.89 -12.17
CA GLN A 99 0.26 7.37 -11.08
C GLN A 99 0.96 8.40 -10.17
N LYS A 100 2.25 8.69 -10.39
CA LYS A 100 3.04 9.66 -9.61
C LYS A 100 2.37 11.06 -9.54
N GLY A 101 1.69 11.46 -10.61
CA GLY A 101 0.99 12.74 -10.67
C GLY A 101 -0.17 12.84 -9.67
N LYS A 102 -0.86 11.74 -9.38
CA LYS A 102 -1.97 11.71 -8.41
C LYS A 102 -1.46 11.88 -6.99
N THR A 103 -0.40 11.16 -6.61
CA THR A 103 0.24 11.28 -5.30
C THR A 103 0.75 12.68 -5.03
N VAL A 104 1.41 13.32 -6.01
CA VAL A 104 1.91 14.70 -5.87
C VAL A 104 0.76 15.70 -5.76
N THR A 105 -0.29 15.53 -6.57
CA THR A 105 -1.47 16.41 -6.54
C THR A 105 -2.20 16.32 -5.21
N GLU A 106 -2.40 15.11 -4.68
CA GLU A 106 -3.04 14.91 -3.38
C GLU A 106 -2.20 15.46 -2.23
N ALA A 107 -0.89 15.18 -2.20
CA ALA A 107 0.00 15.75 -1.19
C ALA A 107 -0.01 17.28 -1.21
N ARG A 108 -0.07 17.88 -2.40
CA ARG A 108 -0.19 19.34 -2.56
C ARG A 108 -1.52 19.86 -2.08
N LEU A 109 -2.64 19.20 -2.38
CA LEU A 109 -3.97 19.57 -1.90
C LEU A 109 -4.06 19.46 -0.37
N SER A 110 -3.58 18.36 0.21
CA SER A 110 -3.55 18.18 1.66
C SER A 110 -2.68 19.24 2.35
N TYR A 111 -1.53 19.59 1.77
CA TYR A 111 -0.67 20.66 2.29
C TYR A 111 -1.31 22.05 2.17
N SER A 112 -1.94 22.36 1.03
CA SER A 112 -2.67 23.61 0.85
C SER A 112 -3.86 23.73 1.79
N LEU A 113 -4.59 22.64 2.03
CA LEU A 113 -5.68 22.59 3.00
C LEU A 113 -5.18 22.73 4.44
N TRP A 114 -4.05 22.11 4.79
CA TRP A 114 -3.42 22.28 6.11
C TRP A 114 -2.97 23.72 6.35
N GLN A 115 -2.35 24.37 5.35
CA GLN A 115 -2.00 25.79 5.44
C GLN A 115 -3.24 26.68 5.55
N ALA A 116 -4.30 26.39 4.79
CA ALA A 116 -5.56 27.12 4.87
C ALA A 116 -6.26 26.95 6.23
N ALA A 117 -6.05 25.80 6.91
CA ALA A 117 -6.56 25.52 8.24
C ALA A 117 -5.70 26.14 9.37
N GLY A 118 -4.69 26.96 9.05
CA GLY A 118 -3.87 27.66 10.04
C GLY A 118 -2.75 26.81 10.64
N GLY A 119 -2.36 25.73 9.97
CA GLY A 119 -1.17 24.97 10.31
C GLY A 119 0.08 25.86 10.31
N ARG A 120 0.67 26.07 11.48
CA ARG A 120 1.96 26.75 11.68
C ARG A 120 3.04 25.72 11.96
#